data_AF-A0AAW2EYX0-F1
#
_entry.id   AF-A0AAW2EYX0-F1
#
_cell.length_a   1.000
_cell.length_b   1.000
_cell.length_c   1.000
_cell.angle_alpha   90.00
_cell.angle_beta   90.00
_cell.angle_gamma   90.00
#
_symmetry.space_group_name_H-M   'P 1'
#
loop_
_entity.id
_entity.type
_entity.pdbx_description
1 polymer ?
#
loop_
_entity_poly.entity_id
_entity_poly.type
_entity_poly.pdbx_seq_one_letter_code
_entity_poly.pdbx_strand_id
1 'polypeptide(L)'
;MASVIKDTGEIWNRLFNHRPFVQGEVTFLLREFQDKRSDREAERLFKILEYTTELKENQLDRTEQLGDCHLPSLKANVDVALSMCNRVLQKEEDFDTENTLSENRLLRKREWEKFINDMSDKCQKVDQTFQEKETEIKEFYIDLEKKLHITL
;
A
#
# COMPACT_ATOMS: atom_id res chain seq x y z
N MET A 1 7.77 17.66 103.29
CA MET A 1 8.34 16.33 102.98
C MET A 1 7.56 15.62 101.87
N ALA A 2 6.22 15.56 101.93
CA ALA A 2 5.39 14.94 100.88
C ALA A 2 5.51 15.59 99.48
N SER A 3 5.63 16.93 99.40
CA SER A 3 5.82 17.62 98.10
C SER A 3 7.12 17.21 97.42
N VAL A 4 8.24 17.21 98.15
CA VAL A 4 9.56 16.85 97.60
C VAL A 4 9.58 15.42 97.06
N ILE A 5 8.92 14.49 97.76
CA ILE A 5 8.81 13.09 97.31
C ILE A 5 7.98 12.98 96.02
N LYS A 6 6.87 13.74 95.93
CA LYS A 6 6.04 13.80 94.72
C LYS A 6 6.82 14.39 93.55
N ASP A 7 7.52 15.50 93.76
CA ASP A 7 8.30 16.18 92.73
C ASP A 7 9.45 15.29 92.23
N THR A 8 10.12 14.58 93.15
CA THR A 8 11.19 13.63 92.80
C THR A 8 10.64 12.43 92.02
N GLY A 9 9.46 11.91 92.38
CA GLY A 9 8.79 10.85 91.64
C GLY A 9 8.33 11.28 90.25
N GLU A 10 7.93 12.54 90.08
CA GLU A 10 7.58 13.10 88.78
C GLU A 10 8.80 13.25 87.88
N ILE A 11 9.91 13.77 88.40
CA ILE A 11 11.19 13.86 87.68
C ILE A 11 11.66 12.46 87.27
N TRP A 12 11.59 11.48 88.17
CA TRP A 12 11.98 10.11 87.87
C TRP A 12 11.13 9.49 86.75
N ASN A 13 9.81 9.68 86.80
CA ASN A 13 8.93 9.21 85.72
C ASN A 13 9.24 9.89 84.39
N ARG A 14 9.49 11.20 84.38
CA ARG A 14 9.84 11.91 83.13
C ARG A 14 11.16 11.47 82.53
N LEU A 15 12.15 11.14 83.38
CA LEU A 15 13.48 10.74 82.92
C LEU A 15 13.59 9.26 82.56
N PHE A 16 12.91 8.37 83.31
CA PHE A 16 13.14 6.93 83.24
C PHE A 16 11.92 6.10 82.82
N ASN A 17 10.72 6.70 82.77
CA ASN A 17 9.55 6.00 82.23
C ASN A 17 9.48 6.17 80.71
N HIS A 18 10.26 5.36 79.99
CA HIS A 18 10.29 5.37 78.53
C HIS A 18 9.10 4.65 77.88
N ARG A 19 8.22 4.02 78.67
CA ARG A 19 7.06 3.28 78.16
C ARG A 19 6.18 4.11 77.21
N PRO A 20 5.84 5.39 77.48
CA PRO A 20 5.04 6.19 76.56
C PRO A 20 5.72 6.42 75.21
N PHE A 21 7.02 6.66 75.22
CA PHE A 21 7.81 6.85 74.00
C PHE A 21 7.86 5.56 73.17
N VAL A 22 8.27 4.44 73.79
CA VAL A 22 8.37 3.15 73.11
C VAL A 22 7.01 2.70 72.57
N GLN A 23 5.94 2.89 73.33
CA GLN A 23 4.59 2.57 72.87
C GLN A 23 4.17 3.42 71.66
N GLY A 24 4.55 4.71 71.66
CA GLY A 24 4.34 5.60 70.53
C GLY A 24 5.04 5.11 69.25
N GLU A 25 6.33 4.78 69.35
CA GLU A 25 7.12 4.25 68.23
C GLU A 25 6.59 2.91 67.72
N VAL A 26 6.22 1.99 68.62
CA VAL A 26 5.61 0.69 68.25
C VAL A 26 4.28 0.91 67.51
N THR A 27 3.44 1.83 68.00
CA THR A 27 2.15 2.13 67.36
C THR A 27 2.34 2.79 66.00
N PHE A 28 3.31 3.70 65.88
CA PHE A 28 3.67 4.32 64.61
C PHE A 28 4.15 3.27 63.59
N LEU A 29 5.05 2.38 64.01
CA LEU A 29 5.57 1.32 63.15
C LEU A 29 4.48 0.36 62.67
N LEU A 30 3.58 -0.08 63.56
CA LEU A 30 2.42 -0.89 63.18
C LEU A 30 1.53 -0.16 62.17
N ARG A 31 1.23 1.12 62.40
CA ARG A 31 0.39 1.91 61.50
C ARG A 31 1.01 2.09 60.12
N GLU A 32 2.30 2.40 60.05
CA GLU A 32 2.98 2.65 58.77
C GLU A 32 3.19 1.36 57.96
N PHE A 33 3.53 0.26 58.61
CA PHE A 33 3.93 -0.96 57.91
C PHE A 33 2.84 -2.03 57.78
N GLN A 34 1.85 -2.03 58.67
CA GLN A 34 0.74 -2.97 58.64
C GLN A 34 -0.54 -2.29 58.12
N ASP A 35 -0.97 -1.19 58.74
CA ASP A 35 -2.26 -0.58 58.42
C ASP A 35 -2.27 0.17 57.08
N LYS A 36 -1.22 0.98 56.81
CA LYS A 36 -1.12 1.74 55.56
C LYS A 36 -0.79 0.89 54.34
N ARG A 37 -0.04 -0.22 54.53
CA ARG A 37 0.36 -1.11 53.44
C ARG A 37 -0.77 -2.08 53.07
N SER A 38 -1.56 -2.50 54.07
CA SER A 38 -2.69 -3.43 53.92
C SER A 38 -2.27 -4.64 53.05
N ASP A 39 -3.18 -5.17 52.24
CA ASP A 39 -2.93 -6.32 51.37
C ASP A 39 -2.49 -5.93 49.96
N ARG A 40 -2.08 -4.66 49.74
CA ARG A 40 -1.81 -4.11 48.41
C ARG A 40 -0.73 -4.90 47.64
N GLU A 41 0.24 -5.46 48.35
CA GLU A 41 1.27 -6.33 47.77
C GLU A 41 0.76 -7.72 47.44
N ALA A 42 -0.05 -8.31 48.31
CA ALA A 42 -0.70 -9.58 48.04
C ALA A 42 -1.62 -9.46 46.82
N GLU A 43 -2.46 -8.42 46.73
CA GLU A 43 -3.30 -8.13 45.57
C GLU A 43 -2.49 -7.98 44.28
N ARG A 44 -1.34 -7.30 44.33
CA ARG A 44 -0.45 -7.17 43.17
C ARG A 44 0.12 -8.53 42.74
N LEU A 45 0.53 -9.35 43.69
CA LEU A 45 1.03 -10.70 43.39
C LEU A 45 -0.06 -11.58 42.79
N PHE A 46 -1.29 -11.51 43.30
CA PHE A 46 -2.44 -12.22 42.72
C PHE A 46 -2.73 -11.77 41.28
N LYS A 47 -2.70 -10.46 41.00
CA LYS A 47 -2.86 -9.94 39.63
C LYS A 47 -1.75 -10.42 38.69
N ILE A 48 -0.50 -10.42 39.15
CA ILE A 48 0.63 -10.93 38.35
C ILE A 48 0.45 -12.42 38.08
N LEU A 49 0.03 -13.20 39.08
CA LEU A 49 -0.25 -14.63 38.92
C LEU A 49 -1.38 -14.87 37.92
N GLU A 50 -2.47 -14.12 38.02
CA GLU A 50 -3.60 -14.17 37.09
C GLU A 50 -3.13 -13.91 35.65
N TYR A 51 -2.42 -12.80 35.41
CA TYR A 51 -1.90 -12.48 34.08
C TYR A 51 -0.92 -13.52 33.55
N THR A 52 -0.02 -14.01 34.40
CA THR A 52 0.97 -15.02 33.99
C THR A 52 0.28 -16.33 33.62
N THR A 53 -0.76 -16.70 34.37
CA THR A 53 -1.54 -17.92 34.11
C THR A 53 -2.35 -17.77 32.83
N GLU A 54 -3.03 -16.64 32.63
CA GLU A 54 -3.80 -16.37 31.41
C GLU A 54 -2.90 -16.35 30.17
N LEU A 55 -1.73 -15.72 30.26
CA LEU A 55 -0.75 -15.72 29.17
C LEU A 55 -0.30 -17.14 28.84
N LYS A 56 0.08 -17.91 29.86
CA LYS A 56 0.60 -19.26 29.71
C LYS A 56 -0.43 -20.24 29.16
N GLU A 57 -1.64 -20.25 29.72
CA GLU A 57 -2.65 -21.28 29.44
C GLU A 57 -3.50 -20.95 28.21
N ASN A 58 -3.69 -19.68 27.86
CA ASN A 58 -4.62 -19.29 26.79
C ASN A 58 -3.95 -18.52 25.65
N GLN A 59 -3.16 -17.49 25.96
CA GLN A 59 -2.73 -16.53 24.92
C GLN A 59 -1.61 -17.06 24.03
N LEU A 60 -0.67 -17.86 24.57
CA LEU A 60 0.43 -18.43 23.78
C LEU A 60 -0.10 -19.40 22.72
N ASP A 61 -0.86 -20.42 23.14
CA ASP A 61 -1.45 -21.42 22.25
C ASP A 61 -2.37 -20.79 21.22
N ARG A 62 -3.19 -19.80 21.63
CA ARG A 62 -4.05 -19.06 20.70
C ARG A 62 -3.24 -18.30 19.66
N THR A 63 -2.12 -17.69 20.05
CA THR A 63 -1.27 -16.93 19.13
C THR A 63 -0.62 -17.87 18.12
N GLU A 64 -0.14 -19.03 18.56
CA GLU A 64 0.41 -20.07 17.70
C GLU A 64 -0.63 -20.56 16.69
N GLN A 65 -1.83 -20.94 17.16
CA GLN A 65 -2.93 -21.40 16.30
C GLN A 65 -3.35 -20.34 15.27
N LEU A 66 -3.48 -19.08 15.68
CA LEU A 66 -3.80 -18.00 14.75
C LEU A 66 -2.68 -17.77 13.74
N GLY A 67 -1.42 -17.89 14.17
CA GLY A 67 -0.25 -17.85 13.30
C GLY A 67 -0.32 -18.95 12.23
N ASP A 68 -0.51 -20.19 12.66
CA ASP A 68 -0.58 -21.36 11.78
C ASP A 68 -1.77 -21.31 10.81
N CYS A 69 -2.91 -20.76 11.26
CA CYS A 69 -4.09 -20.62 10.40
C CYS A 69 -3.92 -19.53 9.33
N HIS A 70 -3.35 -18.39 9.69
CA HIS A 70 -3.43 -17.19 8.85
C HIS A 70 -2.14 -16.86 8.09
N LEU A 71 -0.96 -17.11 8.68
CA LEU A 71 0.31 -16.78 8.04
C LEU A 71 0.57 -17.55 6.73
N PRO A 72 0.25 -18.85 6.60
CA PRO A 72 0.47 -19.56 5.35
C PRO A 72 -0.38 -19.01 4.19
N SER A 73 -1.64 -18.68 4.47
CA SER A 73 -2.55 -18.08 3.48
C SER A 73 -2.08 -16.69 3.06
N LEU A 74 -1.68 -15.85 4.04
CA LEU A 74 -1.11 -14.53 3.76
C LEU A 74 0.15 -14.64 2.89
N LYS A 75 1.08 -15.53 3.27
CA LYS A 75 2.30 -15.79 2.51
C LYS A 75 1.99 -16.20 1.08
N ALA A 76 1.10 -17.18 0.89
CA ALA A 76 0.73 -17.65 -0.45
C ALA A 76 0.16 -16.52 -1.33
N ASN A 77 -0.71 -15.68 -0.77
CA ASN A 77 -1.28 -14.54 -1.49
C ASN A 77 -0.21 -13.51 -1.88
N VAL A 78 0.73 -13.23 -0.99
CA VAL A 78 1.86 -12.32 -1.25
C VAL A 78 2.78 -12.91 -2.32
N ASP A 79 3.11 -14.19 -2.25
CA ASP A 79 3.94 -14.87 -3.24
C ASP A 79 3.29 -14.85 -4.64
N VAL A 80 1.98 -15.04 -4.71
CA VAL A 80 1.21 -14.92 -5.96
C VAL A 80 1.25 -13.48 -6.50
N ALA A 81 0.99 -12.48 -5.64
CA ALA A 81 1.04 -11.08 -6.04
C ALA A 81 2.43 -10.68 -6.56
N LEU A 82 3.49 -11.11 -5.88
CA LEU A 82 4.87 -10.87 -6.27
C LEU A 82 5.18 -11.53 -7.62
N SER A 83 4.75 -12.79 -7.82
CA SER A 83 4.89 -13.49 -9.11
C SER A 83 4.17 -12.76 -10.25
N MET A 84 2.98 -12.23 -10.00
CA MET A 84 2.23 -11.44 -10.98
C MET A 84 2.98 -10.15 -11.33
N CYS A 85 3.50 -9.41 -10.35
CA CYS A 85 4.31 -8.21 -10.58
C CYS A 85 5.56 -8.52 -11.40
N ASN A 86 6.31 -9.57 -11.03
CA ASN A 86 7.51 -9.97 -11.76
C ASN A 86 7.19 -10.37 -13.20
N ARG A 87 6.06 -11.04 -13.44
CA ARG A 87 5.64 -11.40 -14.81
C ARG A 87 5.27 -10.17 -15.64
N VAL A 88 4.75 -9.11 -15.04
CA VAL A 88 4.49 -7.84 -15.74
C VAL A 88 5.81 -7.18 -16.12
N LEU A 89 6.77 -7.12 -15.20
CA LEU A 89 8.09 -6.53 -15.44
C LEU A 89 8.86 -7.32 -16.52
N GLN A 90 8.88 -8.65 -16.46
CA GLN A 90 9.50 -9.48 -17.49
C GLN A 90 8.87 -9.25 -18.86
N LYS A 91 7.54 -9.15 -18.93
CA LYS A 91 6.87 -8.82 -20.18
C LYS A 91 7.26 -7.46 -20.70
N GLU A 92 7.47 -6.46 -19.84
CA GLU A 92 7.94 -5.14 -20.26
C GLU A 92 9.35 -5.22 -20.84
N GLU A 93 10.25 -5.97 -20.22
CA GLU A 93 11.61 -6.20 -20.72
C GLU A 93 11.64 -6.96 -22.06
N ASP A 94 10.78 -7.98 -22.20
CA ASP A 94 10.72 -8.84 -23.39
C ASP A 94 9.93 -8.20 -24.56
N PHE A 95 9.14 -7.15 -24.30
CA PHE A 95 8.35 -6.51 -25.35
C PHE A 95 9.23 -5.50 -26.10
N ASP A 96 9.85 -5.97 -27.18
CA ASP A 96 10.53 -5.16 -28.20
C ASP A 96 9.49 -4.34 -29.01
N THR A 97 8.82 -3.44 -28.29
CA THR A 97 7.79 -2.52 -28.78
C THR A 97 8.33 -1.70 -29.93
N GLU A 98 9.54 -1.16 -29.77
CA GLU A 98 10.14 -0.23 -30.74
C GLU A 98 10.33 -0.92 -32.09
N ASN A 99 10.89 -2.13 -32.10
CA ASN A 99 11.18 -2.85 -33.33
C ASN A 99 9.89 -3.32 -34.02
N THR A 100 8.96 -3.92 -33.26
CA THR A 100 7.65 -4.36 -33.79
C THR A 100 6.82 -3.17 -34.31
N LEU A 101 6.84 -2.03 -33.62
CA LEU A 101 6.18 -0.81 -34.08
C LEU A 101 6.85 -0.22 -35.31
N SER A 102 8.19 -0.29 -35.41
CA SER A 102 8.95 0.16 -36.57
C SER A 102 8.62 -0.65 -37.82
N GLU A 103 8.57 -1.99 -37.70
CA GLU A 103 8.21 -2.89 -38.81
C GLU A 103 6.79 -2.62 -39.31
N ASN A 104 5.84 -2.47 -38.38
CA ASN A 104 4.46 -2.13 -38.72
C ASN A 104 4.33 -0.74 -39.38
N ARG A 105 5.14 0.24 -38.94
CA ARG A 105 5.20 1.56 -39.60
C ARG A 105 5.75 1.46 -41.02
N LEU A 106 6.80 0.66 -41.23
CA LEU A 106 7.39 0.42 -42.56
C LEU A 106 6.43 -0.33 -43.49
N LEU A 107 5.67 -1.31 -42.97
CA LEU A 107 4.65 -2.01 -43.74
C LEU A 107 3.55 -1.04 -44.21
N ARG A 108 2.97 -0.27 -43.28
CA ARG A 108 1.94 0.72 -43.61
C ARG A 108 2.43 1.78 -44.60
N LYS A 109 3.70 2.20 -44.48
CA LYS A 109 4.30 3.15 -45.42
C LYS A 109 4.36 2.57 -46.84
N ARG A 110 4.79 1.31 -47.00
CA ARG A 110 4.81 0.63 -48.30
C ARG A 110 3.41 0.45 -48.88
N GLU A 111 2.44 0.05 -48.06
CA GLU A 111 1.04 -0.08 -48.49
C GLU A 111 0.46 1.26 -48.95
N TRP A 112 0.75 2.33 -48.21
CA TRP A 112 0.33 3.69 -48.56
C TRP A 112 0.97 4.17 -49.87
N GLU A 113 2.27 3.98 -50.04
CA GLU A 113 2.98 4.32 -51.28
C GLU A 113 2.40 3.58 -52.47
N LYS A 114 2.13 2.27 -52.32
CA LYS A 114 1.47 1.48 -53.37
C LYS A 114 0.07 2.01 -53.70
N PHE A 115 -0.73 2.30 -52.68
CA PHE A 115 -2.08 2.84 -52.87
C PHE A 115 -2.07 4.18 -53.62
N ILE A 116 -1.17 5.09 -53.23
CA ILE A 116 -1.03 6.40 -53.89
C ILE A 116 -0.59 6.26 -55.34
N ASN A 117 0.39 5.39 -55.62
CA ASN A 117 0.82 5.13 -56.99
C ASN A 117 -0.32 4.53 -57.83
N ASP A 118 -1.02 3.51 -57.31
CA ASP A 118 -2.15 2.89 -58.01
C ASP A 118 -3.28 3.91 -58.29
N MET A 119 -3.51 4.85 -57.37
CA MET A 119 -4.51 5.91 -57.54
C MET A 119 -4.08 6.94 -58.58
N SER A 120 -2.82 7.36 -58.53
CA SER A 120 -2.22 8.28 -59.51
C SER A 120 -2.31 7.71 -60.92
N ASP A 121 -1.93 6.43 -61.10
CA ASP A 121 -2.00 5.74 -62.38
C ASP A 121 -3.42 5.66 -62.93
N LYS A 122 -4.42 5.45 -62.05
CA LYS A 122 -5.83 5.43 -62.44
C LYS A 122 -6.30 6.81 -62.89
N CYS A 123 -5.98 7.86 -62.14
CA CYS A 123 -6.31 9.24 -62.53
C CYS A 123 -5.69 9.60 -63.89
N GLN A 124 -4.41 9.27 -64.09
CA GLN A 124 -3.73 9.54 -65.35
C GLN A 124 -4.38 8.82 -66.55
N LYS A 125 -4.79 7.55 -66.38
CA LYS A 125 -5.49 6.81 -67.44
C LYS A 125 -6.84 7.42 -67.79
N VAL A 126 -7.57 7.89 -66.79
CA VAL A 126 -8.86 8.57 -66.99
C VAL A 126 -8.63 9.87 -67.78
N ASP A 127 -7.71 10.71 -67.34
CA ASP A 127 -7.39 11.98 -68.01
C ASP A 127 -6.95 11.76 -69.46
N GLN A 128 -6.10 10.76 -69.71
CA GLN A 128 -5.67 10.41 -71.06
C GLN A 128 -6.84 9.96 -71.94
N THR A 129 -7.74 9.12 -71.41
CA THR A 129 -8.93 8.68 -72.16
C THR A 129 -9.84 9.87 -72.50
N PHE A 130 -10.02 10.80 -71.56
CA PHE A 130 -10.79 12.01 -71.81
C PHE A 130 -10.15 12.89 -72.88
N GLN A 131 -8.83 13.09 -72.83
CA GLN A 131 -8.10 13.85 -73.86
C GLN A 131 -8.22 13.21 -75.24
N GLU A 132 -8.05 11.89 -75.34
CA GLU A 132 -8.21 11.15 -76.59
C GLU A 132 -9.63 11.34 -77.17
N LYS A 133 -10.68 11.21 -76.34
CA LYS A 133 -12.05 11.46 -76.78
C LYS A 133 -12.32 12.91 -77.16
N GLU A 134 -11.76 13.86 -76.43
CA GLU A 134 -11.87 15.28 -76.78
C GLU A 134 -11.22 15.56 -78.14
N THR A 135 -10.06 14.95 -78.43
CA THR A 135 -9.40 15.06 -79.72
C THR A 135 -10.19 14.40 -80.85
N GLU A 136 -10.71 13.18 -80.64
CA GLU A 136 -11.56 12.49 -81.62
C GLU A 136 -12.80 13.34 -81.98
N ILE A 137 -13.45 13.93 -80.98
CA ILE A 137 -14.63 14.80 -81.19
C ILE A 137 -14.24 16.06 -81.95
N LYS A 138 -13.14 16.74 -81.58
CA LYS A 138 -12.64 17.92 -82.30
C LYS A 138 -12.36 17.60 -83.76
N GLU A 139 -11.68 16.49 -84.04
CA GLU A 139 -11.38 16.05 -85.40
C GLU A 139 -12.65 15.73 -86.20
N PHE A 140 -13.62 15.05 -85.59
CA PHE A 140 -14.92 14.76 -86.21
C PHE A 140 -15.66 16.04 -86.62
N TYR A 141 -15.73 17.04 -85.74
CA TYR A 141 -16.37 18.32 -86.07
C TYR A 141 -15.61 19.09 -87.16
N ILE A 142 -14.28 19.10 -87.14
CA ILE A 142 -13.45 19.71 -88.21
C ILE A 142 -13.73 19.04 -89.56
N ASP A 143 -13.83 17.71 -89.61
CA ASP A 143 -14.13 16.98 -90.84
C ASP A 143 -15.58 17.23 -91.33
N LEU A 144 -16.53 17.30 -90.39
CA LEU A 144 -17.92 17.64 -90.68
C LEU A 144 -18.05 19.07 -91.27
N GLU A 145 -17.39 20.06 -90.68
CA GLU A 145 -17.35 21.45 -91.17
C GLU A 145 -16.81 21.52 -92.60
N LYS A 146 -15.70 20.80 -92.87
CA LYS A 146 -15.12 20.70 -94.23
C LYS A 146 -16.10 20.09 -95.23
N LYS A 147 -16.80 19.01 -94.86
CA LYS A 147 -17.76 18.30 -95.73
C LYS A 147 -19.03 19.10 -96.00
N LEU A 148 -19.46 19.92 -95.03
CA LEU A 148 -20.66 20.76 -95.16
C LEU A 148 -20.38 22.08 -95.90
N HIS A 149 -19.14 22.35 -96.33
CA HIS A 149 -18.71 23.65 -96.87
C HIS A 149 -19.07 24.83 -95.97
N ILE A 150 -19.15 24.61 -94.66
CA ILE A 150 -19.35 25.65 -93.66
C ILE A 150 -17.97 26.24 -93.37
N THR A 151 -17.44 26.97 -94.34
CA THR A 151 -16.32 27.89 -94.12
C THR A 151 -16.91 29.28 -93.90
N LEU A 152 -16.65 29.85 -92.72
CA LEU A 152 -16.53 31.29 -92.54
C LEU A 152 -15.04 31.65 -92.64
#